data_AF-A0A4D4KIH5-F1
#
_entry.id   AF-A0A4D4KIH5-F1
#
_cell.length_a   1.000
_cell.length_b   1.000
_cell.length_c   1.000
_cell.angle_alpha   90.00
_cell.angle_beta   90.00
_cell.angle_gamma   90.00
#
_symmetry.space_group_name_H-M   'P 1'
#
loop_
_entity.id
_entity.type
_entity.pdbx_description
1 polymer ?
#
loop_
_entity_poly.entity_id
_entity_poly.type
_entity_poly.pdbx_seq_one_letter_code
_entity_poly.pdbx_strand_id
1 'polypeptide(L)'
;MGGWGGDIITLYGEWRRDSDSYSSGYTYCEDKFAKIGVDSTFGFNDLLEDADGYLISERVRGGQDIVTAVRNHYRGSGGLTRIGDFLTKRFSGLASTATDMARNMLTMSDDPTIALGRAKLIYGIAGYDTLLPEMLPADKLTEFCRGFADSLLARAGQEGLKKATYLANQRRT
;
A
#
# COMPACT_ATOMS: atom_id res chain seq x y z
N MET A 1 -12.33 5.06 -7.08
CA MET A 1 -11.06 4.86 -6.33
C MET A 1 -10.53 3.49 -6.70
N GLY A 2 -9.23 3.38 -6.93
CA GLY A 2 -8.57 2.13 -7.33
C GLY A 2 -7.07 2.21 -7.08
N GLY A 3 -6.41 1.05 -7.06
CA GLY A 3 -5.04 0.86 -6.59
C GLY A 3 -4.84 1.20 -5.11
N TRP A 4 -3.60 1.51 -4.71
CA TRP A 4 -3.19 1.62 -3.30
C TRP A 4 -4.09 2.49 -2.42
N GLY A 5 -4.68 3.54 -3.00
CA GLY A 5 -5.58 4.43 -2.28
C GLY A 5 -6.93 3.80 -1.97
N GLY A 6 -7.44 2.93 -2.85
CA GLY A 6 -8.60 2.09 -2.57
C GLY A 6 -8.25 0.97 -1.59
N ASP A 7 -7.10 0.33 -1.77
CA ASP A 7 -6.72 -0.83 -0.96
C ASP A 7 -6.40 -0.45 0.50
N ILE A 8 -5.85 0.75 0.75
CA ILE A 8 -5.71 1.25 2.13
C ILE A 8 -7.07 1.57 2.78
N ILE A 9 -8.07 1.98 1.99
CA ILE A 9 -9.44 2.23 2.49
C ILE A 9 -10.11 0.91 2.85
N THR A 10 -9.98 -0.13 2.01
CA THR A 10 -10.55 -1.44 2.31
C THR A 10 -9.82 -2.09 3.48
N LEU A 11 -8.49 -1.96 3.59
CA LEU A 11 -7.70 -2.43 4.73
C LEU A 11 -8.12 -1.73 6.03
N TYR A 12 -8.38 -0.42 5.99
CA TYR A 12 -8.94 0.29 7.14
C TYR A 12 -10.30 -0.30 7.54
N GLY A 13 -11.20 -0.55 6.57
CA GLY A 13 -12.46 -1.22 6.83
C GLY A 13 -12.24 -2.60 7.46
N GLU A 14 -11.31 -3.38 6.92
CA GLU A 14 -10.94 -4.70 7.43
C GLU A 14 -10.48 -4.63 8.89
N TRP A 15 -9.61 -3.67 9.22
CA TRP A 15 -9.18 -3.41 10.59
C TRP A 15 -10.35 -3.05 11.50
N ARG A 16 -11.29 -2.19 11.06
CA ARG A 16 -12.44 -1.80 11.89
C ARG A 16 -13.34 -3.00 12.19
N ARG A 17 -13.59 -3.85 11.18
CA ARG A 17 -14.34 -5.10 11.35
C ARG A 17 -13.70 -6.02 12.39
N ASP A 18 -12.38 -6.11 12.36
CA ASP A 18 -11.61 -7.04 13.20
C ASP A 18 -11.12 -6.39 14.51
N SER A 19 -11.48 -5.13 14.78
CA SER A 19 -10.78 -4.29 15.78
C SER A 19 -10.84 -4.81 17.22
N ASP A 20 -11.86 -5.58 17.58
CA ASP A 20 -11.96 -6.21 18.91
C ASP A 20 -10.89 -7.28 19.15
N SER A 21 -10.29 -7.82 18.08
CA SER A 21 -9.25 -8.86 18.15
C SER A 21 -7.82 -8.32 18.01
N TYR A 22 -7.65 -7.00 17.87
CA TYR A 22 -6.35 -6.38 17.63
C TYR A 22 -6.08 -5.23 18.59
N SER A 23 -4.88 -5.20 19.16
CA SER A 23 -4.47 -4.19 20.14
C SER A 23 -4.37 -2.77 19.58
N SER A 24 -4.13 -2.63 18.27
CA SER A 24 -4.04 -1.33 17.59
C SER A 24 -4.15 -1.50 16.07
N GLY A 25 -4.39 -0.39 15.36
CA GLY A 25 -4.29 -0.36 13.90
C GLY A 25 -2.85 -0.56 13.40
N TYR A 26 -1.84 -0.21 14.22
CA TYR A 26 -0.45 -0.47 13.89
C TYR A 26 -0.18 -1.98 13.77
N THR A 27 -0.54 -2.72 14.82
CA THR A 27 -0.41 -4.19 14.87
C THR A 27 -1.19 -4.85 13.73
N TYR A 28 -2.39 -4.35 13.42
CA TYR A 28 -3.17 -4.86 12.29
C TYR A 28 -2.41 -4.77 10.96
N CYS A 29 -1.81 -3.61 10.67
CA CYS A 29 -1.01 -3.44 9.47
C CYS A 29 0.21 -4.38 9.44
N GLU A 30 0.92 -4.57 10.55
CA GLU A 30 2.07 -5.49 10.59
C GLU A 30 1.70 -6.94 10.25
N ASP A 31 0.53 -7.37 10.70
CA ASP A 31 0.02 -8.73 10.55
C ASP A 31 -0.65 -8.97 9.20
N LYS A 32 -1.36 -7.97 8.67
CA LYS A 32 -2.25 -8.12 7.51
C LYS A 32 -1.74 -7.46 6.23
N PHE A 33 -1.19 -6.25 6.31
CA PHE A 33 -0.83 -5.50 5.11
C PHE A 33 0.32 -6.18 4.36
N ALA A 34 0.05 -6.49 3.09
CA ALA A 34 0.99 -7.07 2.14
C ALA A 34 1.81 -8.23 2.73
N LYS A 35 1.23 -9.02 3.62
CA LYS A 35 1.90 -10.14 4.28
C LYS A 35 1.71 -11.40 3.42
N ILE A 36 2.81 -12.07 3.07
CA ILE A 36 2.76 -13.26 2.22
C ILE A 36 2.02 -14.38 2.95
N GLY A 37 1.04 -14.98 2.27
CA GLY A 37 0.26 -16.10 2.81
C GLY A 37 -0.81 -15.70 3.82
N VAL A 38 -1.06 -14.41 4.00
CA VAL A 38 -2.15 -13.89 4.84
C VAL A 38 -3.22 -13.30 3.95
N ASP A 39 -4.47 -13.68 4.23
CA ASP A 39 -5.64 -13.09 3.58
C ASP A 39 -5.92 -11.69 4.13
N SER A 40 -6.01 -10.72 3.23
CA SER A 40 -6.29 -9.32 3.53
C SER A 40 -6.80 -8.61 2.28
N THR A 41 -7.61 -7.57 2.46
CA THR A 41 -8.09 -6.72 1.36
C THR A 41 -6.98 -5.86 0.74
N PHE A 42 -5.80 -5.78 1.38
CA PHE A 42 -4.60 -5.19 0.80
C PHE A 42 -3.44 -6.18 0.95
N GLY A 43 -3.52 -7.26 0.18
CA GLY A 43 -2.60 -8.38 0.18
C GLY A 43 -1.28 -8.07 -0.54
N PHE A 44 -0.38 -9.07 -0.54
CA PHE A 44 0.94 -8.89 -1.14
C PHE A 44 0.87 -8.69 -2.66
N ASN A 45 -0.02 -9.42 -3.36
CA ASN A 45 -0.18 -9.27 -4.81
C ASN A 45 -0.73 -7.89 -5.17
N ASP A 46 -1.69 -7.37 -4.41
CA ASP A 46 -2.24 -6.03 -4.62
C ASP A 46 -1.13 -4.97 -4.52
N LEU A 47 -0.23 -5.08 -3.52
CA LEU A 47 0.93 -4.20 -3.42
C LEU A 47 1.86 -4.29 -4.64
N LEU A 48 2.06 -5.48 -5.22
CA LEU A 48 2.86 -5.61 -6.45
C LEU A 48 2.15 -4.95 -7.63
N GLU A 49 0.84 -5.19 -7.78
CA GLU A 49 0.02 -4.62 -8.85
C GLU A 49 0.00 -3.08 -8.79
N ASP A 50 -0.11 -2.52 -7.59
CA ASP A 50 -0.02 -1.09 -7.33
C ASP A 50 1.33 -0.49 -7.67
N ALA A 51 2.40 -1.16 -7.21
CA ALA A 51 3.76 -0.73 -7.48
C ALA A 51 4.04 -0.74 -8.99
N ASP A 52 3.67 -1.83 -9.67
CA ASP A 52 3.87 -2.00 -11.11
C ASP A 52 3.03 -0.98 -11.89
N GLY A 53 1.76 -0.85 -11.54
CA GLY A 53 0.84 0.12 -12.14
C GLY A 53 1.38 1.54 -12.06
N TYR A 54 1.76 1.98 -10.86
CA TYR A 54 2.36 3.30 -10.66
C TYR A 54 3.64 3.48 -11.47
N LEU A 55 4.58 2.54 -11.37
CA LEU A 55 5.89 2.64 -12.04
C LEU A 55 5.79 2.61 -13.57
N ILE A 56 4.84 1.85 -14.13
CA ILE A 56 4.56 1.84 -15.56
C ILE A 56 3.91 3.16 -15.97
N SER A 57 2.93 3.65 -15.22
CA SER A 57 2.29 4.95 -15.47
C SER A 57 3.29 6.10 -15.46
N GLU A 58 4.26 6.11 -14.53
CA GLU A 58 5.32 7.12 -14.49
C GLU A 58 6.18 7.11 -15.76
N ARG A 59 6.50 5.93 -16.30
CA ARG A 59 7.26 5.80 -17.55
C ARG A 59 6.47 6.31 -18.75
N VAL A 60 5.17 5.97 -18.81
CA VAL A 60 4.28 6.44 -19.87
C VAL A 60 4.12 7.96 -19.81
N ARG A 61 3.94 8.53 -18.62
CA ARG A 61 3.90 9.98 -18.41
C ARG A 61 5.21 10.66 -18.83
N GLY A 62 6.34 9.94 -18.71
CA GLY A 62 7.65 10.35 -19.21
C GLY A 62 7.83 10.21 -20.73
N GLY A 63 6.81 9.82 -21.49
CA GLY A 63 6.81 9.77 -22.95
C GLY A 63 7.06 8.40 -23.57
N GLN A 64 7.16 7.32 -22.78
CA GLN A 64 7.21 5.96 -23.34
C GLN A 64 5.81 5.51 -23.79
N ASP A 65 5.75 4.73 -24.86
CA ASP A 65 4.51 4.00 -25.17
C ASP A 65 4.26 2.88 -24.14
N ILE A 66 3.00 2.52 -23.96
CA ILE A 66 2.59 1.53 -22.93
C ILE A 66 3.22 0.15 -23.14
N VAL A 67 3.38 -0.30 -24.40
CA VAL A 67 3.94 -1.63 -24.70
C VAL A 67 5.41 -1.67 -24.31
N THR A 68 6.16 -0.61 -24.64
CA THR A 68 7.56 -0.45 -24.25
C THR A 68 7.71 -0.31 -22.75
N ALA A 69 6.88 0.49 -22.08
CA ALA A 69 6.93 0.68 -20.63
C ALA A 69 6.72 -0.65 -19.88
N VAL A 70 5.69 -1.43 -20.26
CA VAL A 70 5.40 -2.75 -19.71
C VAL A 70 6.55 -3.72 -19.97
N ARG A 71 7.05 -3.78 -21.22
CA ARG A 71 8.15 -4.68 -21.58
C ARG A 71 9.42 -4.39 -20.78
N ASN A 72 9.78 -3.11 -20.66
CA ASN A 72 10.96 -2.68 -19.90
C ASN A 72 10.81 -2.96 -18.41
N HIS A 73 9.59 -2.79 -17.88
CA HIS A 73 9.31 -3.06 -16.48
C HIS A 73 9.54 -4.54 -16.13
N TYR A 74 9.04 -5.48 -16.94
CA TYR A 74 9.13 -6.91 -16.64
C TYR A 74 10.39 -7.60 -17.15
N ARG A 75 10.99 -7.17 -18.27
CA ARG A 75 12.22 -7.79 -18.83
C ARG A 75 13.50 -7.23 -18.23
N GLY A 76 13.44 -6.06 -17.58
CA GLY A 76 14.58 -5.44 -16.92
C GLY A 76 14.74 -5.91 -15.46
N SER A 77 15.44 -5.12 -14.66
CA SER A 77 15.54 -5.30 -13.21
C SER A 77 14.30 -4.83 -12.43
N GLY A 78 13.30 -4.28 -13.11
CA GLY A 78 12.12 -3.67 -12.48
C GLY A 78 11.38 -4.62 -11.55
N GLY A 79 11.33 -5.91 -11.90
CA GLY A 79 10.69 -6.91 -11.05
C GLY A 79 11.42 -7.21 -9.72
N LEU A 80 12.69 -6.82 -9.58
CA LEU A 80 13.54 -7.05 -8.40
C LEU A 80 13.59 -5.85 -7.44
N THR A 81 13.04 -4.70 -7.82
CA THR A 81 13.08 -3.45 -7.05
C THR A 81 11.74 -2.72 -7.05
N ARG A 82 10.64 -3.35 -7.47
CA ARG A 82 9.37 -2.68 -7.71
C ARG A 82 8.81 -2.03 -6.44
N ILE A 83 8.91 -2.70 -5.29
CA ILE A 83 8.39 -2.16 -4.03
C ILE A 83 9.28 -1.02 -3.55
N GLY A 84 10.61 -1.18 -3.62
CA GLY A 84 11.55 -0.13 -3.28
C GLY A 84 11.44 1.11 -4.17
N ASP A 85 11.27 0.91 -5.49
CA ASP A 85 11.10 1.98 -6.47
C ASP A 85 9.75 2.69 -6.29
N PHE A 86 8.69 1.94 -5.99
CA PHE A 86 7.38 2.50 -5.66
C PHE A 86 7.44 3.33 -4.39
N LEU A 87 8.01 2.79 -3.31
CA LEU A 87 8.23 3.51 -2.06
C LEU A 87 9.01 4.82 -2.29
N THR A 88 10.10 4.75 -3.06
CA THR A 88 10.95 5.90 -3.35
C THR A 88 10.23 6.96 -4.16
N LYS A 89 9.56 6.59 -5.26
CA LYS A 89 8.97 7.56 -6.19
C LYS A 89 7.62 8.09 -5.71
N ARG A 90 6.79 7.23 -5.10
CA ARG A 90 5.45 7.60 -4.66
C ARG A 90 5.46 8.29 -3.30
N PHE A 91 6.30 7.81 -2.38
CA PHE A 91 6.34 8.23 -0.99
C PHE A 91 7.70 8.79 -0.56
N SER A 92 8.51 9.25 -1.52
CA SER A 92 9.83 9.85 -1.28
C SER A 92 10.84 8.94 -0.56
N GLY A 93 10.55 7.65 -0.40
CA GLY A 93 11.38 6.74 0.39
C GLY A 93 11.19 6.87 1.91
N LEU A 94 10.23 7.67 2.37
CA LEU A 94 10.11 8.09 3.77
C LEU A 94 8.82 7.55 4.42
N ALA A 95 8.97 6.98 5.62
CA ALA A 95 7.83 6.51 6.40
C ALA A 95 6.88 7.65 6.79
N SER A 96 7.39 8.85 7.08
CA SER A 96 6.58 10.03 7.38
C SER A 96 5.70 10.42 6.19
N THR A 97 6.26 10.50 4.99
CA THR A 97 5.50 10.80 3.77
C THR A 97 4.45 9.73 3.48
N ALA A 98 4.79 8.44 3.65
CA ALA A 98 3.81 7.35 3.52
C ALA A 98 2.68 7.45 4.55
N THR A 99 3.00 7.80 5.80
CA THR A 99 2.02 8.02 6.87
C THR A 99 1.07 9.17 6.53
N ASP A 100 1.62 10.32 6.11
CA ASP A 100 0.85 11.51 5.79
C ASP A 100 -0.06 11.28 4.58
N MET A 101 0.45 10.61 3.55
CA MET A 101 -0.32 10.28 2.35
C MET A 101 -1.42 9.26 2.62
N ALA A 102 -1.15 8.25 3.46
CA ALA A 102 -2.15 7.31 3.92
C ALA A 102 -3.27 8.02 4.69
N ARG A 103 -2.91 8.90 5.62
CA ARG A 103 -3.87 9.70 6.38
C ARG A 103 -4.69 10.58 5.45
N ASN A 104 -4.05 11.28 4.51
CA ASN A 104 -4.73 12.11 3.54
C ASN A 104 -5.75 11.30 2.71
N MET A 105 -5.39 10.12 2.22
CA MET A 105 -6.32 9.26 1.49
C MET A 105 -7.56 8.88 2.32
N LEU A 106 -7.34 8.60 3.62
CA LEU A 106 -8.39 8.22 4.55
C LEU A 106 -9.26 9.39 5.01
N THR A 107 -8.80 10.64 4.94
CA THR A 107 -9.54 11.79 5.50
C THR A 107 -9.84 12.92 4.52
N MET A 108 -9.28 12.90 3.31
CA MET A 108 -9.52 13.96 2.33
C MET A 108 -11.01 14.11 2.04
N SER A 109 -11.48 15.35 2.04
CA SER A 109 -12.90 15.72 1.89
C SER A 109 -13.11 16.86 0.91
N ASP A 110 -12.08 17.16 0.10
CA ASP A 110 -12.10 18.16 -0.97
C ASP A 110 -13.01 17.74 -2.14
N ASP A 111 -13.15 16.44 -2.39
CA ASP A 111 -14.12 15.89 -3.33
C ASP A 111 -15.19 15.05 -2.60
N PRO A 112 -16.46 15.50 -2.57
CA PRO A 112 -17.57 14.77 -1.97
C PRO A 112 -17.77 13.37 -2.57
N THR A 113 -17.45 13.17 -3.85
CA THR A 113 -17.55 11.87 -4.54
C THR A 113 -16.53 10.89 -3.97
N ILE A 114 -15.31 11.37 -3.70
CA ILE A 114 -14.26 10.58 -3.05
C ILE A 114 -14.68 10.25 -1.62
N ALA A 115 -15.17 11.23 -0.85
CA ALA A 115 -15.62 10.99 0.52
C ALA A 115 -16.75 9.93 0.59
N LEU A 116 -17.76 10.04 -0.28
CA LEU A 116 -18.86 9.07 -0.37
C LEU A 116 -18.37 7.69 -0.82
N GLY A 117 -17.46 7.63 -1.80
CA GLY A 117 -16.85 6.39 -2.25
C GLY A 117 -16.09 5.68 -1.13
N ARG A 118 -15.37 6.44 -0.29
CA ARG A 118 -14.60 5.90 0.84
C ARG A 118 -15.53 5.30 1.89
N ALA A 119 -16.56 6.04 2.29
CA ALA A 119 -17.57 5.55 3.21
C ALA A 119 -18.24 4.27 2.70
N LYS A 120 -18.60 4.23 1.41
CA LYS A 120 -19.21 3.04 0.78
C LYS A 120 -18.28 1.82 0.83
N LEU A 121 -16.99 1.99 0.54
CA LEU A 121 -16.02 0.89 0.61
C LEU A 121 -15.88 0.37 2.05
N ILE A 122 -15.74 1.27 3.02
CA ILE A 122 -15.58 0.90 4.43
C ILE A 122 -16.81 0.15 4.94
N TYR A 123 -18.01 0.70 4.72
CA TYR A 123 -19.25 0.05 5.13
C TYR A 123 -19.48 -1.28 4.42
N GLY A 124 -19.04 -1.41 3.16
CA GLY A 124 -19.09 -2.68 2.43
C GLY A 124 -18.24 -3.78 3.06
N ILE A 125 -17.15 -3.43 3.75
CA ILE A 125 -16.26 -4.39 4.42
C ILE A 125 -16.67 -4.65 5.88
N ALA A 126 -17.06 -3.59 6.60
CA ALA A 126 -17.17 -3.62 8.07
C ALA A 126 -18.59 -3.39 8.60
N GLY A 127 -19.56 -3.09 7.72
CA GLY A 127 -20.93 -2.75 8.09
C GLY A 127 -21.13 -1.27 8.42
N TYR A 128 -22.39 -0.83 8.45
CA TYR A 128 -22.78 0.59 8.56
C TYR A 128 -22.51 1.22 9.94
N ASP A 129 -22.38 0.42 10.99
CA ASP A 129 -22.06 0.91 12.35
C ASP A 129 -20.56 1.20 12.54
N THR A 130 -19.76 1.00 11.50
CA THR A 130 -18.31 1.23 11.53
C THR A 130 -17.98 2.72 11.61
N LEU A 131 -17.12 3.09 12.56
CA LEU A 131 -16.53 4.42 12.60
C LEU A 131 -15.72 4.68 11.32
N LEU A 132 -16.00 5.81 10.66
CA LEU A 132 -15.19 6.31 9.54
C LEU A 132 -13.86 6.89 10.06
N PRO A 133 -12.83 7.04 9.19
CA PRO A 133 -11.51 7.51 9.61
C PRO A 133 -11.55 8.85 10.36
N GLU A 134 -12.35 9.80 9.88
CA GLU A 134 -12.54 11.12 10.50
C GLU A 134 -13.22 11.08 11.87
N MET A 135 -13.87 9.97 12.22
CA MET A 135 -14.57 9.78 13.50
C MET A 135 -13.67 9.15 14.57
N LEU A 136 -12.51 8.61 14.20
CA LEU A 136 -11.57 8.05 15.17
C LEU A 136 -10.79 9.15 15.91
N PRO A 137 -10.37 8.87 17.16
CA PRO A 137 -9.31 9.64 17.79
C PRO A 137 -8.09 9.76 16.86
N ALA A 138 -7.55 10.97 16.77
CA ALA A 138 -6.54 11.30 15.76
C ALA A 138 -5.26 10.45 15.91
N ASP A 139 -4.89 10.12 17.14
CA ASP A 139 -3.79 9.22 17.51
C ASP A 139 -4.03 7.79 17.02
N LYS A 140 -5.24 7.26 17.16
CA LYS A 140 -5.59 5.90 16.69
C LYS A 140 -5.57 5.76 15.18
N LEU A 141 -6.04 6.77 14.45
CA LEU A 141 -5.87 6.78 13.00
C LEU A 141 -4.38 6.91 12.61
N THR A 142 -3.60 7.70 13.37
CA THR A 142 -2.17 7.87 13.11
C THR A 142 -1.38 6.58 13.36
N GLU A 143 -1.72 5.81 14.39
CA GLU A 143 -1.16 4.47 14.65
C GLU A 143 -1.35 3.54 13.44
N PHE A 144 -2.57 3.49 12.86
CA PHE A 144 -2.85 2.70 11.66
C PHE A 144 -1.99 3.15 10.46
N CYS A 145 -1.98 4.46 10.16
CA CYS A 145 -1.20 5.00 9.04
C CYS A 145 0.31 4.77 9.19
N ARG A 146 0.82 4.83 10.43
CA ARG A 146 2.21 4.48 10.74
C ARG A 146 2.49 3.00 10.51
N GLY A 147 1.58 2.12 10.95
CA GLY A 147 1.71 0.68 10.72
C GLY A 147 1.77 0.33 9.24
N PHE A 148 0.95 0.99 8.42
CA PHE A 148 1.02 0.87 6.95
C PHE A 148 2.39 1.30 6.42
N ALA A 149 2.87 2.48 6.81
CA ALA A 149 4.14 3.03 6.34
C ALA A 149 5.33 2.14 6.72
N ASP A 150 5.44 1.75 7.99
CA ASP A 150 6.54 0.92 8.49
C ASP A 150 6.51 -0.46 7.83
N SER A 151 5.32 -1.04 7.65
CA SER A 151 5.17 -2.31 6.96
C SER A 151 5.56 -2.21 5.48
N LEU A 152 5.24 -1.11 4.79
CA LEU A 152 5.67 -0.88 3.41
C LEU A 152 7.20 -0.79 3.30
N LEU A 153 7.84 -0.05 4.22
CA LEU A 153 9.30 -0.01 4.32
C LEU A 153 9.88 -1.41 4.56
N ALA A 154 9.25 -2.20 5.44
CA ALA A 154 9.69 -3.57 5.69
C ALA A 154 9.58 -4.46 4.45
N ARG A 155 8.52 -4.34 3.63
CA ARG A 155 8.40 -5.09 2.37
C ARG A 155 9.45 -4.67 1.35
N ALA A 156 9.75 -3.38 1.23
CA ALA A 156 10.85 -2.88 0.40
C ALA A 156 12.21 -3.42 0.87
N GLY A 157 12.45 -3.46 2.18
CA GLY A 157 13.66 -4.05 2.76
C GLY A 157 13.79 -5.55 2.46
N GLN A 158 12.70 -6.30 2.59
CA GLN A 158 12.66 -7.74 2.24
C GLN A 158 12.95 -8.00 0.76
N GLU A 159 12.40 -7.18 -0.15
CA GLU A 159 12.70 -7.23 -1.58
C GLU A 159 14.21 -7.03 -1.83
N GLY A 160 14.81 -6.02 -1.19
CA GLY A 160 16.24 -5.75 -1.29
C GLY A 160 17.13 -6.92 -0.84
N LEU A 161 16.79 -7.57 0.28
CA LEU A 161 17.51 -8.75 0.78
C LEU A 161 17.40 -9.96 -0.16
N LYS A 162 16.19 -10.20 -0.71
CA LYS A 162 15.97 -11.27 -1.70
C LYS A 162 16.78 -11.03 -2.99
N LYS A 163 16.82 -9.78 -3.47
CA LYS A 163 17.65 -9.39 -4.61
C LYS A 163 19.14 -9.64 -4.35
N ALA A 164 19.65 -9.26 -3.19
CA ALA A 164 21.05 -9.50 -2.83
C ALA A 164 21.40 -10.99 -2.84
N THR A 165 20.50 -11.82 -2.31
CA THR A 165 20.64 -13.29 -2.30
C THR A 165 20.64 -13.86 -3.73
N TYR A 166 19.71 -13.42 -4.58
CA TYR A 166 19.63 -13.86 -5.97
C TYR A 166 20.91 -13.55 -6.76
N LEU A 167 21.43 -12.32 -6.65
CA LEU A 167 22.66 -11.90 -7.33
C LEU A 167 23.90 -12.63 -6.81
N ALA A 168 23.96 -12.94 -5.51
CA ALA A 168 25.05 -13.73 -4.94
C ALA A 168 25.08 -15.17 -5.49
N ASN A 169 23.91 -15.78 -5.69
CA ASN A 169 23.80 -17.13 -6.25
C ASN A 169 24.24 -17.18 -7.71
N GLN A 170 23.89 -16.18 -8.53
CA GLN A 170 24.32 -16.10 -9.94
C GLN A 170 25.84 -15.98 -10.13
N ARG A 171 26.59 -15.48 -9.12
CA ARG A 171 28.06 -15.36 -9.18
C ARG A 171 28.78 -16.67 -8.81
N ARG A 172 28.06 -17.67 -8.31
CA ARG A 172 28.60 -18.97 -7.87
C ARG A 172 28.43 -20.08 -8.91
N THR A 173 27.68 -19.80 -9.98
CA THR A 173 27.47 -20.65 -11.17
C THR A 173 28.31 -20.13 -12.33
#